data_AF-A0A7Y2DYL1-F1
#
_entry.id   AF-A0A7Y2DYL1-F1
#
_cell.length_a   1.000
_cell.length_b   1.000
_cell.length_c   1.000
_cell.angle_alpha   90.00
_cell.angle_beta   90.00
_cell.angle_gamma   90.00
#
_symmetry.space_group_name_H-M   'P 1'
#
loop_
_entity.id
_entity.type
_entity.pdbx_description
1 polymer ?
#
loop_
_entity_poly.entity_id
_entity_poly.type
_entity_poly.pdbx_seq_one_letter_code
_entity_poly.pdbx_strand_id
1 'polypeptide(L)'
;MFEVFSENSLGEVRFLADGTQKKAEYGDFELDDAINNLNGYSKPWNIGKLIEWYSQAENEETRVSFLRVLAASKDPRAAVILGSLLEDRTLKTRVAALYGLMYYFLPSVVGGGTEAHFLYVRKWWEVNKDQIKRRCKRVQYE
;
A
#
# COMPACT_ATOMS: atom_id res chain seq x y z
N MET A 1 5.04 27.60 12.85
CA MET A 1 4.93 26.75 14.04
C MET A 1 3.45 26.43 14.18
N PHE A 2 3.03 25.23 13.80
CA PHE A 2 1.66 24.75 14.00
C PHE A 2 1.78 23.40 14.69
N GLU A 3 1.26 23.35 15.91
CA GLU A 3 1.16 22.19 16.77
C GLU A 3 -0.18 21.46 16.53
N VAL A 4 -0.09 20.14 16.55
CA VAL A 4 -1.10 19.14 16.96
C VAL A 4 -2.41 19.02 16.15
N PHE A 5 -2.48 17.95 15.36
CA PHE A 5 -3.60 17.00 15.40
C PHE A 5 -3.02 15.59 15.58
N SER A 6 -2.72 15.25 16.83
CA SER A 6 -2.67 13.87 17.30
C SER A 6 -4.01 13.64 17.98
N GLU A 7 -4.95 12.96 17.33
CA GLU A 7 -5.91 12.06 17.98
C GLU A 7 -6.86 11.45 16.94
N ASN A 8 -7.12 10.15 17.12
CA ASN A 8 -8.08 9.29 16.42
C ASN A 8 -7.65 8.65 15.10
N SER A 9 -6.56 7.88 15.12
CA SER A 9 -6.61 6.56 14.47
C SER A 9 -6.87 5.53 15.57
N LEU A 10 -8.14 5.26 15.86
CA LEU A 10 -8.54 4.01 16.51
C LEU A 10 -8.03 2.91 15.57
N GLY A 11 -6.79 2.46 15.79
CA GLY A 11 -6.19 1.39 15.01
C GLY A 11 -7.15 0.22 15.12
N GLU A 12 -7.75 -0.18 14.01
CA GLU A 12 -8.75 -1.21 14.01
C GLU A 12 -8.17 -2.43 14.76
N VAL A 13 -8.94 -2.95 15.70
CA VAL A 13 -8.56 -4.11 16.51
C VAL A 13 -9.29 -5.30 15.94
N ARG A 14 -8.53 -6.31 15.47
CA ARG A 14 -9.09 -7.59 15.05
C ARG A 14 -8.97 -8.57 16.21
N PHE A 15 -10.07 -9.25 16.51
CA PHE A 15 -10.09 -10.36 17.45
C PHE A 15 -9.67 -11.62 16.71
N LEU A 16 -8.63 -12.28 17.20
CA LEU A 16 -8.17 -13.57 16.69
C LEU A 16 -9.02 -14.71 17.26
N ALA A 17 -8.93 -15.90 16.66
CA ALA A 17 -9.71 -17.08 17.08
C ALA A 17 -9.40 -17.54 18.52
N ASP A 18 -8.24 -17.16 19.07
CA ASP A 18 -7.83 -17.42 20.44
C ASP A 18 -8.30 -16.34 21.45
N GLY A 19 -9.08 -15.36 20.99
CA GLY A 19 -9.60 -14.25 21.80
C GLY A 19 -8.60 -13.11 21.99
N THR A 20 -7.40 -13.20 21.43
CA THR A 20 -6.42 -12.10 21.51
C THR A 20 -6.78 -10.96 20.57
N GLN A 21 -6.42 -9.74 20.98
CA GLN A 21 -6.60 -8.53 20.19
C GLN A 21 -5.31 -8.23 19.42
N LYS A 22 -5.41 -8.12 18.10
CA LYS A 22 -4.32 -7.67 17.25
C LYS A 22 -4.65 -6.30 16.68
N LYS A 23 -3.82 -5.32 17.01
CA LYS A 23 -3.87 -3.98 16.41
C LYS A 23 -3.21 -4.04 15.03
N ALA A 24 -3.91 -3.61 13.98
CA ALA A 24 -3.29 -3.49 12.67
C ALA A 24 -2.19 -2.42 12.69
N GLU A 25 -1.01 -2.76 12.16
CA GLU A 25 -0.02 -1.73 11.84
C GLU A 25 -0.57 -0.92 10.65
N TYR A 26 -0.67 0.40 10.82
CA TYR A 26 -1.25 1.34 9.82
C TYR A 26 -2.72 1.10 9.43
N GLY A 27 -3.46 0.25 10.14
CA GLY A 27 -4.83 -0.11 9.75
C GLY A 27 -4.91 -1.15 8.63
N ASP A 28 -3.78 -1.75 8.21
CA ASP A 28 -3.75 -2.83 7.23
C ASP A 28 -3.52 -4.19 7.91
N PHE A 29 -4.60 -4.93 8.14
CA PHE A 29 -4.52 -6.27 8.73
C PHE A 29 -3.86 -7.32 7.85
N GLU A 30 -3.79 -7.08 6.55
CA GLU A 30 -3.23 -8.03 5.59
C GLU A 30 -1.73 -7.80 5.34
N LEU A 31 -1.13 -6.76 5.92
CA LEU A 31 0.31 -6.53 5.78
C LEU A 31 1.13 -7.68 6.37
N ASP A 32 0.76 -8.19 7.54
CA ASP A 32 1.48 -9.29 8.18
C ASP A 32 1.37 -10.58 7.37
N ASP A 33 0.19 -10.86 6.83
CA ASP A 33 -0.04 -12.02 5.97
C ASP A 33 0.77 -11.89 4.67
N ALA A 34 0.84 -10.69 4.09
CA ALA A 34 1.69 -10.40 2.94
C ALA A 34 3.18 -10.61 3.24
N ILE A 35 3.65 -10.15 4.41
CA ILE A 35 5.05 -10.36 4.84
C ILE A 35 5.33 -11.86 4.99
N ASN A 36 4.41 -12.62 5.59
CA ASN A 36 4.54 -14.05 5.78
C ASN A 36 4.58 -14.82 4.46
N ASN A 37 3.73 -14.42 3.49
CA ASN A 37 3.72 -14.97 2.15
C ASN A 37 5.03 -14.72 1.38
N LEU A 38 5.83 -13.75 1.81
CA LEU A 38 7.13 -13.42 1.23
C LEU A 38 8.32 -13.98 2.02
N ASN A 39 8.12 -14.89 2.97
CA ASN A 39 9.21 -15.48 3.77
C ASN A 39 10.28 -16.22 2.95
N GLY A 40 9.97 -16.64 1.71
CA GLY A 40 10.95 -17.20 0.77
C GLY A 40 11.93 -16.19 0.17
N TYR A 41 11.73 -14.88 0.37
CA TYR A 41 12.58 -13.82 -0.18
C TYR A 41 13.58 -13.30 0.85
N SER A 42 14.87 -13.29 0.49
CA SER A 42 15.97 -12.99 1.41
C SER A 42 15.92 -11.55 1.94
N LYS A 43 16.03 -11.40 3.27
CA LYS A 43 16.10 -10.11 3.97
C LYS A 43 17.57 -9.64 4.10
N PRO A 44 17.85 -8.32 4.19
CA PRO A 44 16.91 -7.20 4.25
C PRO A 44 16.31 -6.85 2.88
N TRP A 45 15.04 -6.46 2.89
CA TRP A 45 14.35 -5.96 1.70
C TRP A 45 14.65 -4.48 1.52
N ASN A 46 15.07 -4.10 0.32
CA ASN A 46 15.08 -2.71 -0.12
C ASN A 46 14.06 -2.55 -1.25
N ILE A 47 13.64 -1.32 -1.49
CA ILE A 47 12.59 -1.02 -2.46
C ILE A 47 12.96 -1.44 -3.90
N GLY A 48 14.24 -1.32 -4.30
CA GLY A 48 14.69 -1.77 -5.62
C GLY A 48 14.47 -3.27 -5.82
N LYS A 49 14.90 -4.07 -4.84
CA LYS A 49 14.68 -5.53 -4.83
C LYS A 49 13.20 -5.90 -4.81
N LEU A 50 12.39 -5.20 -4.00
CA LEU A 50 10.94 -5.47 -3.95
C LEU A 50 10.26 -5.20 -5.29
N ILE A 51 10.64 -4.12 -5.99
CA ILE A 51 10.12 -3.80 -7.34
C ILE A 51 10.59 -4.86 -8.35
N GLU A 52 11.85 -5.26 -8.28
CA GLU A 52 12.40 -6.31 -9.14
C GLU A 52 11.65 -7.63 -8.94
N TRP A 53 11.53 -8.13 -7.71
CA TRP A 53 10.82 -9.37 -7.41
C TRP A 53 9.34 -9.29 -7.74
N TYR A 54 8.68 -8.15 -7.53
CA TYR A 54 7.31 -7.92 -7.98
C TYR A 54 7.18 -8.13 -9.49
N SER A 55 8.12 -7.62 -10.29
CA SER A 55 8.09 -7.74 -11.75
C SER A 55 8.32 -9.18 -12.25
N GLN A 56 9.01 -10.00 -11.45
CA GLN A 56 9.32 -11.40 -11.76
C GLN A 56 8.28 -12.37 -11.18
N ALA A 57 7.46 -11.94 -10.23
CA ALA A 57 6.47 -12.80 -9.61
C ALA A 57 5.45 -13.28 -10.66
N GLU A 58 5.26 -14.58 -10.79
CA GLU A 58 4.26 -15.17 -11.69
C GLU A 58 2.92 -15.40 -10.98
N ASN A 59 2.99 -15.74 -9.69
CA ASN A 59 1.83 -16.01 -8.86
C ASN A 59 1.16 -14.70 -8.42
N GLU A 60 -0.16 -14.62 -8.61
CA GLU A 60 -0.96 -13.43 -8.30
C GLU A 60 -0.97 -13.08 -6.80
N GLU A 61 -1.04 -14.08 -5.92
CA GLU A 61 -1.00 -13.86 -4.47
C GLU A 61 0.35 -13.32 -4.01
N THR A 62 1.44 -13.83 -4.60
CA THR A 62 2.78 -13.28 -4.39
C THR A 62 2.87 -11.84 -4.88
N ARG A 63 2.31 -11.52 -6.06
CA ARG A 63 2.25 -10.14 -6.58
C ARG A 63 1.51 -9.21 -5.62
N VAL A 64 0.32 -9.61 -5.16
CA VAL A 64 -0.48 -8.83 -4.21
C VAL A 64 0.28 -8.62 -2.90
N SER A 65 0.97 -9.64 -2.40
CA SER A 65 1.79 -9.54 -1.19
C SER A 65 2.92 -8.51 -1.38
N PHE A 66 3.59 -8.52 -2.54
CA PHE A 66 4.57 -7.49 -2.87
C PHE A 66 3.96 -6.09 -2.94
N LEU A 67 2.78 -5.92 -3.54
CA LEU A 67 2.13 -4.61 -3.62
C LEU A 67 1.82 -4.02 -2.23
N ARG A 68 1.37 -4.86 -1.29
CA ARG A 68 1.14 -4.43 0.10
C ARG A 68 2.43 -4.01 0.80
N VAL A 69 3.50 -4.82 0.69
CA VAL A 69 4.79 -4.48 1.29
C VAL A 69 5.41 -3.24 0.63
N LEU A 70 5.29 -3.10 -0.70
CA LEU A 70 5.69 -1.90 -1.43
C LEU A 70 4.91 -0.68 -0.92
N ALA A 71 3.60 -0.79 -0.72
CA ALA A 71 2.79 0.30 -0.18
C ALA A 71 3.26 0.73 1.23
N ALA A 72 3.54 -0.24 2.10
CA ALA A 72 4.02 0.00 3.46
C ALA A 72 5.35 0.76 3.52
N SER A 73 6.19 0.65 2.49
CA SER A 73 7.45 1.41 2.41
C SER A 73 7.25 2.93 2.30
N LYS A 74 6.05 3.39 1.87
CA LYS A 74 5.73 4.79 1.55
C LYS A 74 6.69 5.44 0.54
N ASP A 75 7.46 4.63 -0.20
CA ASP A 75 8.35 5.13 -1.24
C ASP A 75 7.51 5.67 -2.42
N PRO A 76 7.81 6.86 -2.96
CA PRO A 76 7.11 7.41 -4.11
C PRO A 76 7.05 6.47 -5.32
N ARG A 77 8.06 5.61 -5.52
CA ARG A 77 8.07 4.61 -6.60
C ARG A 77 6.98 3.56 -6.41
N ALA A 78 6.70 3.16 -5.17
CA ALA A 78 5.60 2.25 -4.87
C ALA A 78 4.25 2.89 -5.21
N ALA A 79 4.03 4.17 -4.87
CA ALA A 79 2.82 4.88 -5.27
C ALA A 79 2.62 4.94 -6.78
N VAL A 80 3.70 5.10 -7.56
CA VAL A 80 3.61 5.08 -9.03
C VAL A 80 3.16 3.72 -9.55
N ILE A 81 3.71 2.64 -9.01
CA ILE A 81 3.32 1.28 -9.36
C ILE A 81 1.85 1.06 -9.01
N LEU A 82 1.45 1.32 -7.76
CA LEU A 82 0.07 1.15 -7.30
C LEU A 82 -0.92 1.99 -8.12
N GLY A 83 -0.60 3.25 -8.40
CA GLY A 83 -1.43 4.14 -9.22
C GLY A 83 -1.66 3.62 -10.64
N SER A 84 -0.65 3.00 -11.24
CA SER A 84 -0.79 2.37 -12.57
C SER A 84 -1.66 1.12 -12.57
N LEU A 85 -1.79 0.46 -11.42
CA LEU A 85 -2.55 -0.78 -11.24
C LEU A 85 -4.02 -0.56 -10.88
N LEU A 86 -4.45 0.69 -10.72
CA LEU A 86 -5.88 0.99 -10.53
C LEU A 86 -6.72 0.51 -11.72
N GLU A 87 -6.15 0.46 -12.92
CA GLU A 87 -6.83 -0.01 -14.13
C GLU A 87 -6.38 -1.43 -14.56
N ASP A 88 -5.71 -2.17 -13.67
CA ASP A 88 -5.25 -3.53 -13.94
C ASP A 88 -6.42 -4.45 -14.32
N ARG A 89 -6.18 -5.47 -15.13
CA ARG A 89 -7.24 -6.40 -15.58
C ARG A 89 -7.81 -7.22 -14.42
N THR A 90 -6.96 -7.60 -13.47
CA THR A 90 -7.38 -8.43 -12.35
C THR A 90 -7.96 -7.57 -11.23
N LEU A 91 -9.18 -7.93 -10.79
CA LEU A 91 -9.82 -7.32 -9.63
C LEU A 91 -8.93 -7.35 -8.39
N LYS A 92 -8.25 -8.48 -8.10
CA LYS A 92 -7.40 -8.64 -6.91
C LYS A 92 -6.25 -7.63 -6.91
N THR A 93 -5.59 -7.43 -8.05
CA THR A 93 -4.53 -6.42 -8.21
C THR A 93 -5.07 -5.00 -8.06
N ARG A 94 -6.22 -4.69 -8.67
CA ARG A 94 -6.86 -3.37 -8.52
C ARG A 94 -7.21 -3.07 -7.06
N VAL A 95 -7.73 -4.06 -6.34
CA VAL A 95 -8.08 -3.94 -4.91
C VAL A 95 -6.84 -3.77 -4.06
N ALA A 96 -5.77 -4.53 -4.29
CA ALA A 96 -4.50 -4.35 -3.59
C ALA A 96 -3.91 -2.95 -3.83
N ALA A 97 -3.95 -2.46 -5.07
CA ALA A 97 -3.52 -1.12 -5.42
C ALA A 97 -4.35 -0.03 -4.73
N LEU A 98 -5.67 -0.19 -4.74
CA LEU A 98 -6.63 0.69 -4.09
C LEU A 98 -6.30 0.87 -2.59
N TYR A 99 -6.27 -0.23 -1.86
CA TYR A 99 -6.05 -0.20 -0.41
C TYR A 99 -4.61 0.19 -0.06
N GLY A 100 -3.62 -0.22 -0.87
CA GLY A 100 -2.24 0.22 -0.71
C GLY A 100 -2.09 1.75 -0.83
N LEU A 101 -2.74 2.38 -1.79
CA LEU A 101 -2.76 3.85 -1.87
C LEU A 101 -3.51 4.47 -0.70
N MET A 102 -4.69 3.94 -0.37
CA MET A 102 -5.56 4.50 0.66
C MET A 102 -4.93 4.49 2.05
N TYR A 103 -4.30 3.38 2.46
CA TYR A 103 -3.72 3.27 3.80
C TYR A 103 -2.39 3.99 3.96
N TYR A 104 -1.58 4.07 2.89
CA TYR A 104 -0.19 4.49 3.02
C TYR A 104 0.14 5.85 2.40
N PHE A 105 -0.67 6.33 1.46
CA PHE A 105 -0.36 7.56 0.70
C PHE A 105 -1.42 8.65 0.82
N LEU A 106 -2.65 8.31 1.14
CA LEU A 106 -3.72 9.29 1.34
C LEU A 106 -3.62 9.92 2.74
N PRO A 107 -3.92 11.23 2.88
CA PRO A 107 -3.88 11.91 4.17
C PRO A 107 -5.02 11.51 5.12
N SER A 108 -6.09 10.92 4.58
CA SER A 108 -7.29 10.53 5.34
C SER A 108 -7.93 9.31 4.71
N VAL A 109 -8.38 8.38 5.57
CA VAL A 109 -9.24 7.27 5.16
C VAL A 109 -10.62 7.83 4.83
N VAL A 110 -11.19 7.35 3.73
CA VAL A 110 -12.55 7.72 3.33
C VAL A 110 -13.50 6.66 3.86
N GLY A 111 -14.60 7.09 4.48
CA GLY A 111 -15.69 6.17 4.84
C GLY A 111 -16.50 5.78 3.60
N GLY A 112 -16.99 4.54 3.57
CA GLY A 112 -17.86 4.06 2.51
C GLY A 112 -17.55 2.62 2.09
N GLY A 113 -18.17 2.20 0.98
CA GLY A 113 -17.86 0.92 0.34
C GLY A 113 -16.66 1.02 -0.60
N THR A 114 -16.21 -0.13 -1.11
CA THR A 114 -15.07 -0.26 -2.02
C THR A 114 -15.15 0.68 -3.24
N GLU A 115 -16.34 0.90 -3.80
CA GLU A 115 -16.54 1.80 -4.94
C GLU A 115 -16.28 3.26 -4.59
N ALA A 116 -16.72 3.72 -3.42
CA ALA A 116 -16.46 5.09 -2.94
C ALA A 116 -14.95 5.29 -2.71
N HIS A 117 -14.28 4.30 -2.11
CA HIS A 117 -12.82 4.31 -1.97
C HIS A 117 -12.13 4.41 -3.33
N PHE A 118 -12.61 3.63 -4.31
CA PHE A 118 -12.04 3.61 -5.64
C PHE A 118 -12.14 4.95 -6.35
N LEU A 119 -13.32 5.59 -6.33
CA LEU A 119 -13.51 6.91 -6.90
C LEU A 119 -12.60 7.96 -6.24
N TYR A 120 -12.48 7.90 -4.91
CA TYR A 120 -11.65 8.84 -4.17
C TYR A 120 -10.15 8.65 -4.47
N VAL A 121 -9.65 7.42 -4.39
CA VAL A 121 -8.24 7.10 -4.67
C VAL A 121 -7.88 7.42 -6.11
N ARG A 122 -8.76 7.12 -7.07
CA ARG A 122 -8.55 7.47 -8.48
C ARG A 122 -8.47 8.98 -8.68
N LYS A 123 -9.38 9.74 -8.07
CA LYS A 123 -9.35 11.21 -8.13
C LYS A 123 -8.06 11.76 -7.52
N TRP A 124 -7.64 11.25 -6.37
CA TRP A 124 -6.38 11.63 -5.74
C TRP A 124 -5.19 11.33 -6.65
N TRP A 125 -5.14 10.15 -7.25
CA TRP A 125 -4.06 9.75 -8.15
C TRP A 125 -3.96 10.67 -9.36
N GLU A 126 -5.10 10.98 -10.01
CA GLU A 126 -5.14 11.89 -11.16
C GLU A 126 -4.57 13.28 -10.85
N VAL A 127 -4.82 13.80 -9.66
CA VAL A 127 -4.31 15.11 -9.22
C VAL A 127 -2.83 15.06 -8.85
N ASN A 128 -2.33 13.95 -8.29
CA ASN A 128 -1.01 13.89 -7.66
C ASN A 128 0.07 13.16 -8.49
N LYS A 129 -0.31 12.38 -9.52
CA LYS A 129 0.61 11.48 -10.25
C LYS A 129 1.87 12.16 -10.77
N ASP A 130 1.77 13.38 -11.30
CA ASP A 130 2.92 14.09 -11.88
C ASP A 130 3.88 14.63 -10.81
N GLN A 131 3.36 15.05 -9.66
CA GLN A 131 4.20 15.42 -8.53
C GLN A 131 4.94 14.20 -7.96
N ILE A 132 4.25 13.08 -7.81
CA ILE A 132 4.84 11.82 -7.31
C ILE A 132 5.92 11.32 -8.28
N LYS A 133 5.65 11.31 -9.59
CA LYS A 133 6.64 10.95 -10.62
C LYS A 133 7.87 11.85 -10.59
N ARG A 134 7.70 13.17 -10.36
CA ARG A 134 8.83 14.09 -10.20
C ARG A 134 9.67 13.79 -8.96
N ARG A 135 9.05 13.38 -7.85
CA ARG A 135 9.78 12.93 -6.64
C ARG A 135 10.61 11.68 -6.91
N CYS A 136 10.08 10.72 -7.67
CA CYS A 136 10.81 9.50 -8.04
C CYS A 136 12.11 9.80 -8.80
N LYS A 137 12.09 10.77 -9.73
CA LYS A 137 13.29 11.15 -10.50
C LYS A 137 14.41 11.73 -9.65
N ARG A 138 14.09 12.35 -8.49
CA ARG A 138 15.12 12.91 -7.60
C ARG A 138 15.83 11.82 -6.80
N VAL A 139 15.10 10.80 -6.37
CA VAL A 139 15.62 9.65 -5.61
C VAL A 139 16.57 8.77 -6.44
N GLN A 140 16.55 8.86 -7.78
CA GLN A 140 17.48 8.11 -8.64
C GLN A 140 18.90 8.70 -8.69
N TYR A 141 19.11 9.90 -8.15
CA TYR A 141 20.40 10.60 -8.14
C TYR A 141 21.01 10.77 -6.74
N GLU A 142 20.42 10.09 -5.74
CA GLU A 142 20.93 9.99 -4.37
C GLU A 142 21.42 8.57 -4.12
#